data_AF-D5ZST7-F1
#
_entry.id   AF-D5ZST7-F1
#
_cell.length_a   1.000
_cell.length_b   1.000
_cell.length_c   1.000
_cell.angle_alpha   90.00
_cell.angle_beta   90.00
_cell.angle_gamma   90.00
#
_symmetry.space_group_name_H-M   'P 1'
#
loop_
_entity.id
_entity.type
_entity.pdbx_description
1 polymer ?
#
loop_
_entity_poly.entity_id
_entity_poly.type
_entity_poly.pdbx_seq_one_letter_code
_entity_poly.pdbx_strand_id
1 'polypeptide(L)'
;MPRRPAARRRRPPRPGRRDRPRSAARLPVPVRPPAQRHPGGSGGPVLPCRLMTTPNDVLGEPPMTSGETDTTRTVPAARTRRDTGRPSPAEERQAVLSELRAELDAVDAIVLNALLIRYQCTRRIGQAKESHGIPVMQTGRVRLVLERATAFGLEHGMNPLALQDVFVTLIEDACRAEEGAVPPIETAWDRIAELTERVKSGAHTTH
;
A
#
# COMPACT_ATOMS: atom_id res chain seq x y z
N MET A 1 69.07 -8.32 -47.49
CA MET A 1 68.33 -7.66 -46.39
C MET A 1 69.08 -7.87 -45.08
N PRO A 2 69.54 -6.79 -44.40
CA PRO A 2 70.43 -6.86 -43.24
C PRO A 2 69.69 -7.05 -41.90
N ARG A 3 70.42 -7.56 -40.91
CA ARG A 3 69.98 -7.96 -39.56
C ARG A 3 69.50 -6.76 -38.70
N ARG A 4 68.40 -6.95 -37.97
CA ARG A 4 67.83 -5.97 -37.00
C ARG A 4 68.74 -5.76 -35.78
N PRO A 5 68.88 -4.53 -35.24
CA PRO A 5 69.66 -4.28 -34.03
C PRO A 5 68.84 -4.46 -32.73
N ALA A 6 69.54 -4.86 -31.67
CA ALA A 6 69.00 -5.23 -30.36
C ALA A 6 68.52 -4.01 -29.53
N ALA A 7 67.40 -4.20 -28.82
CA ALA A 7 66.76 -3.19 -27.97
C ALA A 7 67.55 -2.95 -26.66
N ARG A 8 67.99 -1.70 -26.44
CA ARG A 8 68.57 -1.24 -25.17
C ARG A 8 67.46 -1.00 -24.14
N ARG A 9 67.43 -1.81 -23.07
CA ARG A 9 66.54 -1.59 -21.92
C ARG A 9 67.04 -0.40 -21.09
N ARG A 10 66.24 0.66 -20.97
CA ARG A 10 66.50 1.79 -20.07
C ARG A 10 66.03 1.44 -18.65
N ARG A 11 66.90 1.58 -17.64
CA ARG A 11 66.53 1.51 -16.21
C ARG A 11 65.90 2.85 -15.78
N PRO A 12 64.76 2.87 -15.06
CA PRO A 12 64.25 4.08 -14.44
C PRO A 12 64.92 4.36 -13.08
N PRO A 13 64.94 5.64 -12.64
CA PRO A 13 65.66 6.10 -11.44
C PRO A 13 64.89 5.84 -10.14
N ARG A 14 65.61 5.63 -9.03
CA ARG A 14 65.13 5.88 -7.64
C ARG A 14 65.36 7.39 -7.33
N PRO A 15 64.83 8.05 -6.27
CA PRO A 15 64.15 7.59 -5.05
C PRO A 15 63.02 8.54 -4.55
N GLY A 16 62.52 8.37 -3.32
CA GLY A 16 61.81 9.41 -2.57
C GLY A 16 61.37 8.94 -1.17
N ARG A 17 62.03 9.45 -0.11
CA ARG A 17 61.72 9.16 1.30
C ARG A 17 60.41 9.85 1.73
N ARG A 18 59.69 9.14 2.61
CA ARG A 18 58.47 9.50 3.35
C ARG A 18 58.32 10.96 3.76
N ASP A 19 57.18 11.55 3.42
CA ASP A 19 56.55 12.62 4.19
C ASP A 19 55.34 12.06 4.95
N ARG A 20 55.36 12.18 6.28
CA ARG A 20 54.20 11.91 7.15
C ARG A 20 53.28 13.14 7.12
N PRO A 21 51.96 13.00 6.90
CA PRO A 21 51.06 14.12 7.11
C PRO A 21 50.95 14.45 8.61
N ARG A 22 51.21 15.72 8.91
CA ARG A 22 50.98 16.37 10.20
C ARG A 22 49.48 16.49 10.49
N SER A 23 49.16 16.30 11.77
CA SER A 23 48.03 16.87 12.51
C SER A 23 46.62 16.37 12.18
N ALA A 24 46.13 15.49 13.06
CA ALA A 24 44.72 15.23 13.27
C ALA A 24 44.01 16.52 13.72
N ALA A 25 43.18 17.08 12.85
CA ALA A 25 42.17 18.05 13.24
C ALA A 25 41.14 17.35 14.15
N ARG A 26 41.10 17.76 15.42
CA ARG A 26 40.02 17.42 16.36
C ARG A 26 38.71 17.97 15.78
N LEU A 27 37.74 17.08 15.54
CA LEU A 27 36.35 17.44 15.29
C LEU A 27 35.50 17.13 16.54
N PRO A 28 34.38 17.85 16.74
CA PRO A 28 33.87 18.24 18.06
C PRO A 28 33.06 17.14 18.78
N VAL A 29 33.10 17.22 20.12
CA VAL A 29 32.32 16.38 21.05
C VAL A 29 30.82 16.72 20.89
N PRO A 30 29.90 15.74 20.87
CA PRO A 30 28.46 16.02 20.78
C PRO A 30 27.96 16.71 22.06
N VAL A 31 27.36 17.89 21.89
CA VAL A 31 26.62 18.60 22.94
C VAL A 31 25.33 17.82 23.23
N ARG A 32 25.12 17.43 24.49
CA ARG A 32 23.87 16.82 24.97
C ARG A 32 22.68 17.76 24.72
N PRO A 33 21.53 17.30 24.20
CA PRO A 33 20.33 18.12 24.13
C PRO A 33 19.74 18.34 25.55
N PRO A 34 19.12 19.50 25.81
CA PRO A 34 18.46 19.75 27.09
C PRO A 34 17.22 18.85 27.26
N ALA A 35 17.04 18.37 28.49
CA ALA A 35 15.88 17.58 28.89
C ALA A 35 14.59 18.39 28.69
N GLN A 36 13.70 17.89 27.82
CA GLN A 36 12.36 18.45 27.67
C GLN A 36 11.52 18.02 28.89
N ARG A 37 11.19 18.99 29.73
CA ARG A 37 10.16 18.86 30.76
C ARG A 37 8.80 18.80 30.05
N HIS A 38 8.05 17.72 30.28
CA HIS A 38 6.62 17.70 29.98
C HIS A 38 5.85 18.53 31.01
N PRO A 39 4.95 19.42 30.59
CA PRO A 39 3.75 19.73 31.35
C PRO A 39 2.58 18.94 30.77
N GLY A 40 1.86 18.23 31.63
CA GLY A 40 0.64 17.53 31.27
C GLY A 40 -0.55 18.47 31.07
N GLY A 41 -1.65 17.87 30.59
CA GLY A 41 -3.00 18.33 30.90
C GLY A 41 -3.88 18.67 29.69
N SER A 42 -5.03 17.99 29.65
CA SER A 42 -6.22 18.17 28.80
C SER A 42 -6.08 17.69 27.35
N GLY A 43 -6.79 16.64 26.91
CA GLY A 43 -8.15 16.24 27.25
C GLY A 43 -9.14 16.97 26.33
N GLY A 44 -9.12 16.62 25.05
CA GLY A 44 -10.09 17.05 24.04
C GLY A 44 -10.59 15.83 23.28
N PRO A 45 -11.91 15.71 23.02
CA PRO A 45 -12.53 14.45 22.64
C PRO A 45 -12.15 14.03 21.22
N VAL A 46 -11.74 12.77 21.10
CA VAL A 46 -11.73 12.01 19.86
C VAL A 46 -13.17 11.96 19.34
N LEU A 47 -13.44 12.66 18.24
CA LEU A 47 -14.73 12.65 17.59
C LEU A 47 -14.94 11.28 16.94
N PRO A 48 -16.00 10.52 17.27
CA PRO A 48 -16.34 9.32 16.52
C PRO A 48 -16.95 9.74 15.18
N CYS A 49 -16.34 9.33 14.07
CA CYS A 49 -16.99 9.35 12.75
C CYS A 49 -18.16 8.36 12.79
N ARG A 50 -19.30 8.89 13.20
CA ARG A 50 -20.59 8.22 13.30
C ARG A 50 -21.13 7.98 11.88
N LEU A 51 -21.58 6.75 11.67
CA LEU A 51 -22.32 6.27 10.51
C LEU A 51 -23.28 7.33 9.94
N MET A 52 -23.21 7.54 8.63
CA MET A 52 -24.30 8.15 7.87
C MET A 52 -25.10 7.03 7.20
N THR A 53 -26.30 6.88 7.74
CA THR A 53 -27.45 6.14 7.28
C THR A 53 -27.79 6.44 5.82
N THR A 54 -28.24 5.42 5.10
CA THR A 54 -28.79 5.53 3.73
C THR A 54 -30.13 6.29 3.74
N PRO A 55 -30.41 7.14 2.73
CA PRO A 55 -31.74 7.63 2.49
C PRO A 55 -32.33 6.93 1.26
N ASN A 56 -33.23 5.97 1.46
CA ASN A 56 -34.11 5.52 0.38
C ASN A 56 -35.51 5.24 0.91
N ASP A 57 -36.19 6.30 1.31
CA ASP A 57 -37.63 6.36 1.54
C ASP A 57 -38.22 7.42 0.61
N VAL A 58 -38.51 7.08 -0.66
CA VAL A 58 -39.50 7.81 -1.47
C VAL A 58 -40.07 6.88 -2.55
N LEU A 59 -41.41 6.97 -2.72
CA LEU A 59 -42.28 6.41 -3.78
C LEU A 59 -42.78 4.99 -3.48
N GLY A 60 -44.06 4.69 -3.21
CA GLY A 60 -45.31 5.45 -3.13
C GLY A 60 -46.45 4.42 -3.02
N GLU A 61 -47.42 4.65 -2.14
CA GLU A 61 -48.77 4.04 -2.21
C GLU A 61 -49.59 4.78 -3.30
N PRO A 62 -50.81 4.35 -3.78
CA PRO A 62 -51.76 3.26 -3.39
C PRO A 62 -52.31 2.54 -4.68
N PRO A 63 -53.53 1.90 -4.81
CA PRO A 63 -54.63 1.74 -3.86
C PRO A 63 -55.36 0.37 -3.80
N MET A 64 -56.22 0.35 -2.79
CA MET A 64 -57.37 -0.52 -2.51
C MET A 64 -58.24 -0.83 -3.73
N THR A 65 -58.57 -2.11 -3.93
CA THR A 65 -59.81 -2.56 -4.58
C THR A 65 -60.38 -3.74 -3.81
N SER A 66 -61.61 -3.57 -3.35
CA SER A 66 -62.44 -4.52 -2.63
C SER A 66 -63.18 -5.49 -3.55
N GLY A 67 -63.34 -6.73 -3.08
CA GLY A 67 -64.46 -7.62 -3.41
C GLY A 67 -64.13 -8.73 -4.41
N GLU A 68 -63.99 -9.97 -3.93
CA GLU A 68 -65.04 -11.00 -4.06
C GLU A 68 -64.59 -12.33 -3.44
N THR A 69 -65.44 -12.86 -2.58
CA THR A 69 -65.31 -14.17 -1.94
C THR A 69 -65.83 -15.25 -2.88
N ASP A 70 -64.94 -16.13 -3.37
CA ASP A 70 -65.36 -17.40 -3.96
C ASP A 70 -64.85 -18.57 -3.11
N THR A 71 -65.77 -19.07 -2.29
CA THR A 71 -65.71 -20.33 -1.56
C THR A 71 -65.82 -21.49 -2.53
N THR A 72 -64.68 -21.94 -3.08
CA THR A 72 -64.58 -23.28 -3.64
C THR A 72 -63.40 -24.03 -3.03
N ARG A 73 -63.75 -24.79 -1.98
CA ARG A 73 -62.94 -25.81 -1.34
C ARG A 73 -62.58 -26.88 -2.38
N THR A 74 -61.36 -26.87 -2.87
CA THR A 74 -60.75 -28.02 -3.53
C THR A 74 -59.39 -28.25 -2.91
N VAL A 75 -59.32 -29.29 -2.09
CA VAL A 75 -58.06 -29.85 -1.57
C VAL A 75 -57.64 -30.93 -2.56
N PRO A 76 -56.48 -30.78 -3.22
CA PRO A 76 -55.75 -31.96 -3.65
C PRO A 76 -54.40 -32.04 -2.94
N ALA A 77 -54.18 -33.26 -2.43
CA ALA A 77 -52.93 -33.97 -2.33
C ALA A 77 -51.72 -33.22 -1.75
N ALA A 78 -51.42 -33.57 -0.49
CA ALA A 78 -50.08 -33.71 0.07
C ALA A 78 -48.97 -32.98 -0.72
N ARG A 79 -48.91 -31.66 -0.55
CA ARG A 79 -47.67 -30.92 -0.79
C ARG A 79 -46.67 -31.54 0.18
N THR A 80 -45.77 -32.37 -0.32
CA THR A 80 -44.51 -32.63 0.37
C THR A 80 -43.92 -31.25 0.62
N ARG A 81 -44.02 -30.78 1.86
CA ARG A 81 -43.25 -29.62 2.31
C ARG A 81 -41.82 -30.05 2.06
N ARG A 82 -41.24 -29.57 0.96
CA ARG A 82 -39.83 -29.76 0.67
C ARG A 82 -39.16 -29.15 1.88
N ASP A 83 -38.49 -29.98 2.66
CA ASP A 83 -37.63 -29.57 3.75
C ASP A 83 -36.42 -28.86 3.14
N THR A 84 -36.67 -27.69 2.53
CA THR A 84 -35.66 -26.79 1.95
C THR A 84 -35.41 -25.62 2.90
N GLY A 85 -35.77 -25.78 4.18
CA GLY A 85 -35.91 -24.66 5.10
C GLY A 85 -34.61 -24.24 5.79
N ARG A 86 -33.58 -25.10 5.83
CA ARG A 86 -32.33 -24.80 6.52
C ARG A 86 -31.12 -25.04 5.62
N PRO A 87 -30.26 -24.03 5.41
CA PRO A 87 -28.98 -24.26 4.75
C PRO A 87 -28.17 -25.28 5.55
N SER A 88 -27.48 -26.17 4.84
CA SER A 88 -26.52 -27.08 5.43
C SER A 88 -25.43 -26.31 6.18
N PRO A 89 -24.78 -26.90 7.20
CA PRO A 89 -23.68 -26.25 7.90
C PRO A 89 -22.52 -25.81 6.98
N ALA A 90 -22.37 -26.43 5.80
CA ALA A 90 -21.39 -26.03 4.80
C ALA A 90 -21.80 -24.74 4.07
N GLU A 91 -23.08 -24.63 3.72
CA GLU A 91 -23.64 -23.41 3.12
C GLU A 91 -23.61 -22.24 4.11
N GLU A 92 -23.88 -22.48 5.40
CA GLU A 92 -23.75 -21.48 6.46
C GLU A 92 -22.29 -20.99 6.60
N ARG A 93 -21.31 -21.90 6.63
CA ARG A 93 -19.87 -21.52 6.66
C ARG A 93 -19.47 -20.72 5.42
N GLN A 94 -19.93 -21.13 4.25
CA GLN A 94 -19.62 -20.44 3.00
C GLN A 94 -20.28 -19.06 2.94
N ALA A 95 -21.50 -18.90 3.48
CA ALA A 95 -22.19 -17.62 3.58
C ALA A 95 -21.40 -16.64 4.47
N VAL A 96 -20.99 -17.07 5.67
CA VAL A 96 -20.17 -16.24 6.58
C VAL A 96 -18.87 -15.79 5.91
N LEU A 97 -18.19 -16.68 5.20
CA LEU A 97 -16.96 -16.32 4.50
C LEU A 97 -17.22 -15.33 3.35
N SER A 98 -18.33 -15.49 2.62
CA SER A 98 -18.71 -14.57 1.55
C SER A 98 -19.05 -13.17 2.10
N GLU A 99 -19.71 -13.08 3.25
CA GLU A 99 -20.00 -11.80 3.92
C GLU A 99 -18.72 -11.07 4.33
N LEU A 100 -17.78 -11.77 4.96
CA LEU A 100 -16.48 -11.19 5.34
C LEU A 100 -15.65 -10.75 4.13
N ARG A 101 -15.75 -11.48 3.00
CA ARG A 101 -15.09 -11.08 1.76
C ARG A 101 -15.72 -9.82 1.16
N ALA A 102 -17.03 -9.70 1.20
CA ALA A 102 -17.70 -8.48 0.75
C ALA A 102 -17.32 -7.27 1.62
N GLU A 103 -17.16 -7.46 2.93
CA GLU A 103 -16.61 -6.43 3.83
C GLU A 103 -15.18 -6.06 3.44
N LEU A 104 -14.32 -7.04 3.18
CA LEU A 104 -12.95 -6.81 2.74
C LEU A 104 -12.89 -6.07 1.39
N ASP A 105 -13.71 -6.45 0.43
CA ASP A 105 -13.80 -5.78 -0.88
C ASP A 105 -14.18 -4.30 -0.72
N ALA A 106 -15.05 -3.96 0.24
CA ALA A 106 -15.41 -2.59 0.55
C ALA A 106 -14.23 -1.81 1.18
N VAL A 107 -13.45 -2.45 2.05
CA VAL A 107 -12.22 -1.86 2.60
C VAL A 107 -11.18 -1.65 1.50
N ASP A 108 -11.01 -2.60 0.59
CA ASP A 108 -10.08 -2.50 -0.53
C ASP A 108 -10.43 -1.33 -1.46
N ALA A 109 -11.72 -1.08 -1.69
CA ALA A 109 -12.18 0.10 -2.42
C ALA A 109 -11.76 1.42 -1.74
N ILE A 110 -11.82 1.49 -0.40
CA ILE A 110 -11.34 2.65 0.38
C ILE A 110 -9.83 2.82 0.22
N VAL A 111 -9.07 1.73 0.29
CA VAL A 111 -7.61 1.74 0.09
C VAL A 111 -7.27 2.26 -1.31
N LEU A 112 -7.92 1.76 -2.36
CA LEU A 112 -7.71 2.21 -3.73
C LEU A 112 -8.00 3.72 -3.90
N ASN A 113 -9.07 4.21 -3.29
CA ASN A 113 -9.39 5.64 -3.32
C ASN A 113 -8.34 6.49 -2.58
N ALA A 114 -7.84 6.03 -1.43
CA ALA A 114 -6.76 6.70 -0.71
C ALA A 114 -5.46 6.74 -1.54
N LEU A 115 -5.15 5.67 -2.27
CA LEU A 115 -4.01 5.62 -3.19
C LEU A 115 -4.18 6.58 -4.37
N LEU A 116 -5.39 6.72 -4.92
CA LEU A 116 -5.69 7.71 -5.96
C LEU A 116 -5.43 9.15 -5.48
N ILE A 117 -5.88 9.48 -4.27
CA ILE A 117 -5.62 10.80 -3.66
C ILE A 117 -4.11 11.02 -3.49
N ARG A 118 -3.37 10.00 -3.01
CA ARG A 118 -1.91 10.06 -2.90
C ARG A 118 -1.26 10.31 -4.25
N TYR A 119 -1.68 9.58 -5.29
CA TYR A 119 -1.16 9.71 -6.64
C TYR A 119 -1.33 11.13 -7.20
N GLN A 120 -2.53 11.72 -7.06
CA GLN A 120 -2.78 13.09 -7.48
C GLN A 120 -1.91 14.11 -6.73
N CYS A 121 -1.71 13.90 -5.43
CA CYS A 121 -0.82 14.73 -4.62
C CYS A 121 0.64 14.65 -5.11
N THR A 122 1.16 13.44 -5.34
CA THR A 122 2.53 13.26 -5.82
C THR A 122 2.74 13.84 -7.21
N ARG A 123 1.74 13.78 -8.11
CA ARG A 123 1.80 14.43 -9.42
C ARG A 123 1.94 15.95 -9.31
N ARG A 124 1.16 16.59 -8.43
CA ARG A 124 1.26 18.03 -8.17
C ARG A 124 2.61 18.42 -7.58
N ILE A 125 3.15 17.60 -6.66
CA ILE A 125 4.49 17.76 -6.11
C ILE A 125 5.54 17.67 -7.22
N GLY A 126 5.46 16.65 -8.09
CA GLY A 126 6.35 16.46 -9.23
C GLY A 126 6.39 17.68 -10.15
N GLN A 127 5.22 18.19 -10.56
CA GLN A 127 5.11 19.41 -11.36
C GLN A 127 5.75 20.62 -10.68
N ALA A 128 5.54 20.78 -9.37
CA ALA A 128 6.16 21.86 -8.61
C ALA A 128 7.69 21.69 -8.51
N LYS A 129 8.21 20.47 -8.38
CA LYS A 129 9.65 20.22 -8.39
C LYS A 129 10.26 20.58 -9.74
N GLU A 130 9.62 20.12 -10.82
CA GLU A 130 10.04 20.38 -12.21
C GLU A 130 10.11 21.89 -12.47
N SER A 131 9.06 22.64 -12.12
CA SER A 131 9.02 24.09 -12.34
C SER A 131 10.07 24.89 -11.55
N HIS A 132 10.62 24.32 -10.47
CA HIS A 132 11.60 24.97 -9.60
C HIS A 132 13.00 24.33 -9.68
N GLY A 133 13.22 23.36 -10.57
CA GLY A 133 14.50 22.65 -10.70
C GLY A 133 14.89 21.85 -9.44
N ILE A 134 13.92 21.43 -8.63
CA ILE A 134 14.17 20.65 -7.42
C ILE A 134 14.39 19.18 -7.83
N PRO A 135 15.42 18.49 -7.29
CA PRO A 135 15.65 17.08 -7.59
C PRO A 135 14.45 16.19 -7.25
N VAL A 136 14.17 15.22 -8.14
CA VAL A 136 13.12 14.19 -7.97
C VAL A 136 13.31 13.42 -6.66
N MET A 137 14.54 12.95 -6.40
CA MET A 137 14.86 12.11 -5.25
C MET A 137 15.28 12.94 -4.03
N GLN A 138 14.59 12.73 -2.92
CA GLN A 138 14.85 13.37 -1.62
C GLN A 138 14.89 12.30 -0.53
N THR A 139 16.08 11.77 -0.24
CA THR A 139 16.27 10.62 0.67
C THR A 139 15.71 10.85 2.07
N GLY A 140 15.80 12.08 2.59
CA GLY A 140 15.20 12.45 3.87
C GLY A 140 13.67 12.29 3.90
N ARG A 141 12.98 12.54 2.77
CA ARG A 141 11.53 12.36 2.66
C ARG A 141 11.15 10.89 2.62
N VAL A 142 11.92 10.06 1.90
CA VAL A 142 11.72 8.60 1.86
C VAL A 142 11.84 8.02 3.26
N ARG A 143 12.91 8.33 3.98
CA ARG A 143 13.13 7.85 5.36
C ARG A 143 11.95 8.20 6.27
N LEU A 144 11.49 9.45 6.24
CA LEU A 144 10.37 9.90 7.07
C LEU A 144 9.06 9.13 6.78
N VAL A 145 8.79 8.80 5.51
CA VAL A 145 7.59 8.02 5.16
C VAL A 145 7.69 6.60 5.71
N LEU A 146 8.85 5.95 5.60
CA LEU A 146 9.06 4.59 6.10
C LEU A 146 9.06 4.54 7.63
N GLU A 147 9.62 5.54 8.31
CA GLU A 147 9.54 5.68 9.78
C GLU A 147 8.07 5.76 10.24
N ARG A 148 7.24 6.55 9.55
CA ARG A 148 5.80 6.66 9.86
C ARG A 148 5.04 5.38 9.59
N ALA A 149 5.30 4.70 8.47
CA ALA A 149 4.69 3.42 8.16
C ALA A 149 5.05 2.35 9.22
N THR A 150 6.31 2.36 9.66
CA THR A 150 6.81 1.47 10.71
C THR A 150 6.12 1.72 12.04
N ALA A 151 6.06 2.99 12.48
CA ALA A 151 5.40 3.36 13.72
C ALA A 151 3.91 2.99 13.69
N PHE A 152 3.21 3.27 12.58
CA PHE A 152 1.81 2.92 12.40
C PHE A 152 1.58 1.41 12.51
N GLY A 153 2.43 0.60 11.87
CA GLY A 153 2.32 -0.86 11.95
C GLY A 153 2.49 -1.39 13.36
N LEU A 154 3.52 -0.91 14.07
CA LEU A 154 3.77 -1.31 15.46
C LEU A 154 2.62 -0.91 16.39
N GLU A 155 2.03 0.27 16.20
CA GLU A 155 0.92 0.77 17.03
C GLU A 155 -0.38 -0.02 16.82
N HIS A 156 -0.65 -0.48 15.59
CA HIS A 156 -1.92 -1.11 15.21
C HIS A 156 -1.82 -2.64 15.06
N GLY A 157 -0.70 -3.24 15.41
CA GLY A 157 -0.48 -4.69 15.31
C GLY A 157 -0.36 -5.20 13.87
N MET A 158 -0.03 -4.34 12.91
CA MET A 158 0.27 -4.74 11.53
C MET A 158 1.76 -5.06 11.37
N ASN A 159 2.11 -5.93 10.43
CA ASN A 159 3.52 -6.18 10.11
C ASN A 159 4.18 -4.90 9.54
N PRO A 160 5.14 -4.28 10.25
CA PRO A 160 5.75 -3.04 9.80
C PRO A 160 6.60 -3.22 8.54
N LEU A 161 7.16 -4.41 8.30
CA LEU A 161 7.95 -4.69 7.10
C LEU A 161 7.06 -4.71 5.85
N ALA A 162 5.89 -5.32 5.94
CA ALA A 162 4.91 -5.30 4.84
C ALA A 162 4.47 -3.87 4.51
N LEU A 163 4.26 -3.03 5.52
CA LEU A 163 3.93 -1.61 5.29
C LEU A 163 5.09 -0.85 4.64
N GLN A 164 6.35 -1.12 5.04
CA GLN A 164 7.52 -0.55 4.38
C GLN A 164 7.55 -0.93 2.89
N ASP A 165 7.35 -2.20 2.56
CA ASP A 165 7.35 -2.68 1.17
C ASP A 165 6.26 -2.02 0.31
N VAL A 166 5.06 -1.85 0.86
CA VAL A 166 3.98 -1.09 0.22
C VAL A 166 4.43 0.35 -0.06
N PHE A 167 4.95 1.05 0.94
CA PHE A 167 5.35 2.44 0.77
C PHE A 167 6.57 2.62 -0.13
N VAL A 168 7.54 1.70 -0.12
CA VAL A 168 8.65 1.68 -1.10
C VAL A 168 8.09 1.59 -2.51
N THR A 169 7.22 0.62 -2.78
CA THR A 169 6.60 0.44 -4.11
C THR A 169 5.90 1.73 -4.57
N LEU A 170 5.12 2.36 -3.68
CA LEU A 170 4.39 3.60 -3.97
C LEU A 170 5.30 4.83 -4.13
N ILE A 171 6.49 4.85 -3.52
CA ILE A 171 7.47 5.92 -3.68
C ILE A 171 8.17 5.77 -5.02
N GLU A 172 8.63 4.57 -5.35
CA GLU A 172 9.28 4.29 -6.63
C GLU A 172 8.35 4.57 -7.81
N ASP A 173 7.05 4.26 -7.68
CA ASP A 173 6.06 4.57 -8.70
C ASP A 173 5.92 6.08 -8.93
N ALA A 174 5.91 6.87 -7.85
CA ALA A 174 5.89 8.32 -7.96
C ALA A 174 7.16 8.86 -8.64
N CYS A 175 8.34 8.32 -8.33
CA CYS A 175 9.58 8.71 -8.99
C CYS A 175 9.56 8.38 -10.49
N ARG A 176 9.14 7.16 -10.88
CA ARG A 176 8.99 6.79 -12.30
C ARG A 176 8.02 7.72 -13.03
N ALA A 177 6.91 8.09 -12.39
CA ALA A 177 5.94 9.00 -12.96
C ALA A 177 6.46 10.45 -13.09
N GLU A 178 7.36 10.90 -12.22
CA GLU A 178 8.09 12.18 -12.34
C GLU A 178 9.09 12.14 -13.51
N GLU A 179 9.70 10.98 -13.77
CA GLU A 179 10.67 10.77 -14.86
C GLU A 179 10.04 10.44 -16.22
N GLY A 180 8.71 10.31 -16.29
CA GLY A 180 7.99 9.90 -17.50
C GLY A 180 8.14 8.41 -17.87
N ALA A 181 8.67 7.59 -16.97
CA ALA A 181 8.96 6.16 -17.15
C ALA A 181 7.83 5.24 -16.67
N VAL A 182 6.57 5.61 -16.95
CA VAL A 182 5.40 4.77 -16.59
C VAL A 182 5.27 3.62 -17.59
N PRO A 183 5.16 2.36 -17.15
CA PRO A 183 5.02 1.22 -18.05
C PRO A 183 3.69 1.25 -18.83
N PRO A 184 3.60 0.58 -20.00
CA PRO A 184 2.39 0.56 -20.80
C PRO A 184 1.20 -0.07 -20.06
N ILE A 185 0.07 0.65 -20.06
CA ILE A 185 -1.17 0.23 -19.38
C ILE A 185 -1.70 -1.11 -19.93
N GLU A 186 -1.46 -1.38 -21.22
CA GLU A 186 -1.90 -2.61 -21.91
C GLU A 186 -1.37 -3.89 -21.24
N THR A 187 -0.22 -3.81 -20.55
CA THR A 187 0.38 -4.94 -19.83
C THR A 187 -0.20 -5.19 -18.44
N ALA A 188 -1.10 -4.33 -17.95
CA ALA A 188 -1.57 -4.40 -16.57
C ALA A 188 -2.40 -5.66 -16.29
N TRP A 189 -3.25 -6.07 -17.23
CA TRP A 189 -4.10 -7.25 -17.09
C TRP A 189 -3.31 -8.56 -17.16
N ASP A 190 -2.25 -8.59 -17.98
CA ASP A 190 -1.37 -9.76 -18.11
C ASP A 190 -0.67 -10.11 -16.80
N ARG A 191 -0.37 -9.09 -15.97
CA ARG A 191 0.31 -9.28 -14.69
C ARG A 191 -0.55 -9.94 -13.62
N ILE A 192 -1.88 -9.95 -13.76
CA ILE A 192 -2.76 -10.52 -12.73
C ILE A 192 -2.46 -12.02 -12.54
N ALA A 193 -2.31 -12.76 -13.64
CA ALA A 193 -2.02 -14.19 -13.58
C ALA A 193 -0.66 -14.47 -12.90
N GLU A 194 0.38 -13.72 -13.30
CA GLU A 194 1.72 -13.82 -12.69
C GLU A 194 1.69 -13.54 -11.19
N LEU A 195 1.06 -12.44 -10.77
CA LEU A 195 0.97 -12.04 -9.37
C LEU A 195 0.17 -13.06 -8.56
N THR A 196 -0.90 -13.61 -9.13
CA THR A 196 -1.71 -14.65 -8.49
C THR A 196 -0.89 -15.91 -8.25
N GLU A 197 -0.14 -16.38 -9.25
CA GLU A 197 0.72 -17.56 -9.11
C GLU A 197 1.87 -17.33 -8.13
N ARG A 198 2.44 -16.12 -8.10
CA ARG A 198 3.45 -15.74 -7.11
C ARG A 198 2.91 -15.83 -5.68
N VAL A 199 1.69 -15.32 -5.43
CA VAL A 199 1.04 -15.38 -4.11
C VAL A 199 0.75 -16.83 -3.72
N LYS A 200 0.20 -17.64 -4.64
CA LYS A 200 -0.03 -19.08 -4.40
C LYS A 200 1.27 -19.80 -4.03
N SER A 201 2.32 -19.58 -4.82
CA SER A 201 3.63 -20.22 -4.62
C SER A 201 4.27 -19.86 -3.28
N GLY A 202 4.10 -18.60 -2.83
CA GLY A 202 4.58 -18.14 -1.53
C GLY A 202 3.72 -18.61 -0.34
N ALA A 203 2.43 -18.89 -0.55
CA ALA A 203 1.55 -19.41 0.50
C ALA A 203 1.86 -20.88 0.85
N HIS A 204 2.35 -21.66 -0.10
CA HIS A 204 2.67 -23.09 0.10
C HIS A 204 4.01 -23.36 0.79
N THR A 205 4.86 -22.35 0.99
CA THR A 205 6.18 -22.48 1.64
C THR A 205 6.17 -22.28 3.15
N THR A 206 5.01 -22.06 3.76
CA THR A 206 4.87 -21.92 5.23
C THR A 206 4.08 -23.10 5.80
N HIS A 207 4.77 -24.22 6.01
CA HIS A 207 4.32 -25.36 6.81
C HIS A 207 5.44 -25.84 7.71
#